data_AF-A0A845Z173-F1
#
_entry.id   AF-A0A845Z173-F1
#
_cell.length_a   1.000
_cell.length_b   1.000
_cell.length_c   1.000
_cell.angle_alpha   90.00
_cell.angle_beta   90.00
_cell.angle_gamma   90.00
#
_symmetry.space_group_name_H-M   'P 1'
#
loop_
_entity.id
_entity.type
_entity.pdbx_description
1 polymer ?
#
loop_
_entity_poly.entity_id
_entity_poly.type
_entity_poly.pdbx_seq_one_letter_code
_entity_poly.pdbx_strand_id
1 'polypeptide(L)'
;MLFSISDIDNLHSTLERWFDSWEELASIFNLFFSIRYKPDMYLQNKFINLVQAAESYHRRKYNRRTDKQNLPDDEYEKKRLAVLDCLDNLTNEEYKKWAKDKFQNDGLTLKQRLIDLTKLIPDITNQLINDEDQELFCAEIAATRNDFVHDKKTKNKKSAKSEELPDLIESLSFILQACFLAKELGFTSEQCNQLLNRNPRCQYTLERYQYTLERVRKKKYFDCPKENL
;
A
#
# COMPACT_ATOMS: atom_id res chain seq x y z
N MET A 1 -4.37 -17.50 -1.02
CA MET A 1 -3.47 -17.46 -2.18
C MET A 1 -4.34 -17.38 -3.40
N LEU A 2 -3.98 -16.50 -4.33
CA LEU A 2 -4.72 -16.33 -5.58
C LEU A 2 -4.50 -17.50 -6.55
N PHE A 3 -3.34 -18.16 -6.46
CA PHE A 3 -2.92 -19.24 -7.35
C PHE A 3 -2.53 -20.51 -6.59
N SER A 4 -2.43 -21.58 -7.35
CA SER A 4 -1.99 -22.92 -7.03
C SER A 4 -0.98 -23.39 -8.08
N ILE A 5 -0.35 -24.55 -7.87
CA ILE A 5 0.66 -25.05 -8.79
C ILE A 5 0.12 -25.35 -10.20
N SER A 6 -1.18 -25.66 -10.33
CA SER A 6 -1.81 -25.91 -11.63
C SER A 6 -1.97 -24.66 -12.50
N ASP A 7 -1.73 -23.48 -11.93
CA ASP A 7 -1.87 -22.19 -12.63
C ASP A 7 -0.53 -21.68 -13.16
N ILE A 8 0.53 -22.47 -13.00
CA ILE A 8 1.88 -22.12 -13.40
C ILE A 8 2.19 -22.85 -14.70
N ASP A 9 2.22 -22.11 -15.82
CA ASP A 9 2.49 -22.69 -17.14
C ASP A 9 3.92 -23.24 -17.24
N ASN A 10 4.91 -22.49 -16.73
CA ASN A 10 6.31 -22.89 -16.74
C ASN A 10 6.91 -22.84 -15.32
N LEU A 11 6.76 -23.97 -14.62
CA LEU A 11 7.19 -24.12 -13.23
C LEU A 11 8.67 -23.78 -13.02
N HIS A 12 9.55 -24.19 -13.93
CA HIS A 12 10.98 -23.94 -13.81
C HIS A 12 11.27 -22.43 -13.78
N SER A 13 10.79 -21.69 -14.78
CA SER A 13 11.01 -20.24 -14.86
C SER A 13 10.37 -19.46 -13.72
N THR A 14 9.21 -19.91 -13.22
CA THR A 14 8.54 -19.29 -12.08
C THR A 14 9.29 -19.56 -10.78
N LEU A 15 9.86 -20.75 -10.60
CA LEU A 15 10.68 -21.07 -9.42
C LEU A 15 12.00 -20.31 -9.41
N GLU A 16 12.66 -20.14 -10.56
CA GLU A 16 13.86 -19.30 -10.67
C GLU A 16 13.56 -17.87 -10.24
N ARG A 17 12.53 -17.25 -10.83
CA ARG A 17 12.06 -15.91 -10.43
C ARG A 17 11.70 -15.83 -8.96
N TRP A 18 11.09 -16.87 -8.41
CA TRP A 18 10.74 -16.92 -6.99
C TRP A 18 11.97 -16.91 -6.09
N PHE A 19 13.00 -17.70 -6.41
CA PHE A 19 14.25 -17.71 -5.64
C PHE A 19 14.95 -16.37 -5.71
N ASP A 20 15.09 -15.79 -6.91
CA ASP A 20 15.69 -14.45 -7.09
C ASP A 20 14.92 -13.40 -6.28
N SER A 21 13.59 -13.45 -6.34
CA SER A 21 12.73 -12.54 -5.59
C SER A 21 12.86 -12.74 -4.08
N TRP A 22 13.08 -13.97 -3.62
CA TRP A 22 13.23 -14.27 -2.20
C TRP A 22 14.53 -13.70 -1.64
N GLU A 23 15.64 -13.76 -2.39
CA GLU A 23 16.91 -13.15 -1.97
C GLU A 23 16.76 -11.65 -1.69
N GLU A 24 16.00 -10.95 -2.54
CA GLU A 24 15.76 -9.52 -2.38
C GLU A 24 14.64 -9.21 -1.36
N LEU A 25 13.53 -9.93 -1.41
CA LEU A 25 12.26 -9.54 -0.77
C LEU A 25 11.89 -10.39 0.45
N ALA A 26 12.78 -11.26 0.96
CA ALA A 26 12.49 -12.15 2.09
C ALA A 26 11.81 -11.45 3.28
N SER A 27 12.27 -10.25 3.68
CA SER A 27 11.67 -9.53 4.81
C SER A 27 10.24 -9.06 4.52
N ILE A 28 9.96 -8.65 3.28
CA ILE A 28 8.63 -8.24 2.81
C ILE A 28 7.70 -9.46 2.74
N PHE A 29 8.21 -10.57 2.19
CA PHE A 29 7.48 -11.83 2.13
C PHE A 29 7.17 -12.35 3.52
N ASN A 30 8.11 -12.30 4.47
CA ASN A 30 7.86 -12.70 5.85
C ASN A 30 6.75 -11.87 6.49
N LEU A 31 6.72 -10.55 6.30
CA LEU A 31 5.64 -9.68 6.78
C LEU A 31 4.30 -10.10 6.16
N PHE A 32 4.25 -10.26 4.84
CA PHE A 32 3.05 -10.63 4.12
C PHE A 32 2.53 -12.03 4.54
N PHE A 33 3.39 -13.04 4.54
CA PHE A 33 3.03 -14.40 4.89
C PHE A 33 2.72 -14.59 6.37
N SER A 34 3.25 -13.73 7.26
CA SER A 34 2.94 -13.79 8.69
C SER A 34 1.43 -13.69 8.99
N ILE A 35 0.70 -12.86 8.24
CA ILE A 35 -0.75 -12.68 8.46
C ILE A 35 -1.55 -13.89 7.98
N ARG A 36 -0.95 -14.73 7.12
CA ARG A 36 -1.58 -15.91 6.53
C ARG A 36 -1.30 -17.19 7.28
N TYR A 37 -0.07 -17.37 7.76
CA TYR A 37 0.36 -18.57 8.48
C TYR A 37 0.23 -18.45 10.00
N LYS A 38 -0.09 -17.27 10.53
CA LYS A 38 -0.46 -17.07 11.94
C LYS A 38 -1.91 -16.61 12.08
N PRO A 39 -2.90 -17.53 12.03
CA PRO A 39 -4.32 -17.18 12.00
C PRO A 39 -4.78 -16.42 13.26
N ASP A 40 -4.19 -16.72 14.42
CA ASP A 40 -4.56 -16.14 15.73
C ASP A 40 -4.02 -14.72 15.97
N MET A 41 -3.40 -14.10 14.95
CA MET A 41 -2.92 -12.73 15.05
C MET A 41 -4.09 -11.74 15.12
N TYR A 42 -4.02 -10.79 16.06
CA TYR A 42 -4.97 -9.68 16.17
C TYR A 42 -5.09 -8.91 14.85
N LEU A 43 -6.30 -8.43 14.53
CA LEU A 43 -6.56 -7.69 13.28
C LEU A 43 -5.65 -6.46 13.13
N GLN A 44 -5.38 -5.73 14.22
CA GLN A 44 -4.47 -4.59 14.20
C GLN A 44 -3.05 -5.00 13.78
N ASN A 45 -2.55 -6.13 14.29
CA ASN A 45 -1.21 -6.63 13.93
C ASN A 45 -1.18 -7.13 12.48
N LYS A 46 -2.25 -7.80 12.02
CA LYS A 46 -2.40 -8.20 10.61
C LYS A 46 -2.33 -6.97 9.69
N PHE A 47 -3.06 -5.92 10.06
CA PHE A 47 -3.07 -4.66 9.31
C PHE A 47 -1.69 -4.01 9.29
N ILE A 48 -1.04 -3.82 10.45
CA ILE A 48 0.28 -3.19 10.53
C ILE A 48 1.32 -3.97 9.70
N ASN A 49 1.37 -5.30 9.83
CA ASN A 49 2.31 -6.13 9.09
C ASN A 49 2.09 -6.01 7.58
N LEU A 50 0.83 -6.03 7.13
CA LEU A 50 0.49 -5.92 5.72
C LEU A 50 0.83 -4.54 5.14
N VAL A 51 0.50 -3.46 5.85
CA VAL A 51 0.85 -2.10 5.43
C VAL A 51 2.36 -1.91 5.39
N GLN A 52 3.08 -2.44 6.37
CA GLN A 52 4.54 -2.42 6.38
C GLN A 52 5.13 -3.22 5.21
N ALA A 53 4.54 -4.37 4.86
CA ALA A 53 4.94 -5.15 3.68
C ALA A 53 4.75 -4.34 2.40
N ALA A 54 3.59 -3.71 2.20
CA ALA A 54 3.30 -2.89 1.04
C ALA A 54 4.25 -1.67 0.94
N GLU A 55 4.45 -0.96 2.04
CA GLU A 55 5.38 0.18 2.09
C GLU A 55 6.82 -0.25 1.78
N SER A 56 7.28 -1.35 2.38
CA SER A 56 8.64 -1.87 2.18
C SER A 56 8.85 -2.39 0.77
N TYR A 57 7.83 -3.05 0.19
CA TYR A 57 7.85 -3.50 -1.20
C TYR A 57 8.00 -2.34 -2.17
N HIS A 58 7.16 -1.31 -2.02
CA HIS A 58 7.28 -0.10 -2.83
C HIS A 58 8.66 0.55 -2.66
N ARG A 59 9.11 0.68 -1.41
CA ARG A 59 10.43 1.26 -1.11
C ARG A 59 11.58 0.48 -1.74
N ARG A 60 11.49 -0.84 -1.84
CA ARG A 60 12.55 -1.67 -2.39
C ARG A 60 12.58 -1.62 -3.92
N LYS A 61 11.42 -1.76 -4.57
CA LYS A 61 11.33 -1.91 -6.02
C LYS A 61 11.16 -0.60 -6.78
N TYR A 62 10.46 0.38 -6.19
CA TYR A 62 9.94 1.55 -6.91
C TYR A 62 10.35 2.89 -6.29
N ASN A 63 11.16 2.91 -5.24
CA ASN A 63 11.69 4.14 -4.63
C ASN A 63 12.80 4.80 -5.47
N ARG A 64 12.69 4.67 -6.78
CA ARG A 64 13.41 5.46 -7.76
C ARG A 64 12.48 6.63 -8.07
N ARG A 65 12.68 7.74 -7.37
CA ARG A 65 12.00 9.01 -7.70
C ARG A 65 12.04 9.21 -9.21
N THR A 66 10.95 9.68 -9.78
CA THR A 66 10.87 10.19 -11.15
C THR A 66 11.87 11.34 -11.42
N ASP A 67 12.47 11.92 -10.38
CA ASP A 67 13.57 12.89 -10.48
C ASP A 67 14.97 12.23 -10.59
N LYS A 68 15.09 10.93 -10.31
CA LYS A 68 16.32 10.12 -10.49
C LYS A 68 16.55 9.69 -11.94
N GLN A 69 15.71 10.12 -12.89
CA GLN A 69 16.00 9.87 -14.30
C GLN A 69 17.28 10.56 -14.79
N ASN A 70 17.90 11.48 -14.01
CA ASN A 70 19.14 12.17 -14.41
C ASN A 70 20.24 12.27 -13.32
N LEU A 71 20.13 11.62 -12.16
CA LEU A 71 21.12 11.77 -11.07
C LEU A 71 21.51 10.41 -10.44
N PRO A 72 22.80 10.03 -10.44
CA PRO A 72 23.31 8.88 -9.70
C PRO A 72 22.95 8.95 -8.20
N ASP A 73 22.71 7.80 -7.57
CA ASP A 73 22.25 7.70 -6.17
C ASP A 73 23.15 8.47 -5.17
N ASP A 74 24.47 8.50 -5.42
CA ASP A 74 25.45 9.22 -4.60
C ASP A 74 25.32 10.74 -4.66
N GLU A 75 24.88 11.29 -5.80
CA GLU A 75 24.76 12.74 -5.99
C GLU A 75 23.48 13.28 -5.35
N TYR A 76 22.40 12.49 -5.41
CA TYR A 76 21.16 12.81 -4.72
C TYR A 76 21.35 12.82 -3.19
N GLU A 77 22.02 11.82 -2.64
CA GLU A 77 22.26 11.76 -1.20
C GLU A 77 23.15 12.90 -0.72
N LYS A 78 24.18 13.29 -1.51
CA LYS A 78 24.96 14.50 -1.25
C LYS A 78 24.10 15.77 -1.24
N LYS A 79 23.22 15.95 -2.22
CA LYS A 79 22.31 17.11 -2.29
C LYS A 79 21.31 17.12 -1.13
N ARG A 80 20.77 15.96 -0.76
CA ARG A 80 19.85 15.81 0.38
C ARG A 80 20.54 16.15 1.70
N LEU A 81 21.75 15.63 1.94
CA LEU A 81 22.54 15.96 3.13
C LEU A 81 22.89 17.46 3.17
N ALA A 82 23.26 18.06 2.04
CA ALA A 82 23.53 19.50 1.96
C ALA A 82 22.28 20.36 2.27
N VAL A 83 21.10 19.95 1.79
CA VAL A 83 19.84 20.62 2.14
C VAL A 83 19.52 20.45 3.63
N LEU A 84 19.67 19.24 4.18
CA LEU A 84 19.45 18.98 5.61
C LEU A 84 20.39 19.81 6.51
N ASP A 85 21.65 19.98 6.11
CA ASP A 85 22.64 20.83 6.79
C ASP A 85 22.25 22.31 6.72
N CYS A 86 21.78 22.78 5.56
CA CYS A 86 21.25 24.13 5.41
C CYS A 86 20.01 24.39 6.29
N LEU A 87 19.18 23.36 6.51
CA LEU A 87 18.00 23.46 7.37
C LEU A 87 18.35 23.62 8.85
N ASP A 88 19.58 23.32 9.27
CA ASP A 88 20.00 23.55 10.66
C ASP A 88 20.12 25.02 11.03
N ASN A 89 20.32 25.89 10.04
CA ASN A 89 20.41 27.34 10.20
C ASN A 89 19.04 28.06 10.20
N LEU A 90 17.93 27.33 10.02
CA LEU A 90 16.60 27.92 10.10
C LEU A 90 16.28 28.32 11.55
N THR A 91 15.97 29.60 11.74
CA THR A 91 15.58 30.18 13.05
C THR A 91 14.14 29.87 13.46
N ASN A 92 13.28 29.54 12.48
CA ASN A 92 11.92 29.12 12.75
C ASN A 92 11.88 27.60 12.99
N GLU A 93 11.73 27.21 14.25
CA GLU A 93 11.71 25.81 14.68
C GLU A 93 10.53 25.00 14.11
N GLU A 94 9.37 25.62 13.85
CA GLU A 94 8.22 24.95 13.23
C GLU A 94 8.53 24.56 11.78
N TYR A 95 9.08 25.51 11.01
CA TYR A 95 9.45 25.28 9.61
C TYR A 95 10.68 24.39 9.49
N LYS A 96 11.63 24.50 10.40
CA LYS A 96 12.79 23.61 10.50
C LYS A 96 12.35 22.16 10.72
N LYS A 97 11.43 21.93 11.67
CA LYS A 97 10.87 20.60 11.93
C LYS A 97 10.10 20.06 10.74
N TRP A 98 9.21 20.87 10.16
CA TRP A 98 8.44 20.49 8.96
C TRP A 98 9.35 20.13 7.77
N ALA A 99 10.38 20.93 7.51
CA ALA A 99 11.31 20.72 6.42
C ALA A 99 12.18 19.48 6.67
N LYS A 100 12.73 19.33 7.88
CA LYS A 100 13.48 18.13 8.25
C LYS A 100 12.63 16.87 8.08
N ASP A 101 11.37 16.85 8.53
CA ASP A 101 10.49 15.70 8.33
C ASP A 101 10.25 15.40 6.85
N LYS A 102 10.21 16.42 5.99
CA LYS A 102 10.03 16.27 4.53
C LYS A 102 11.26 15.77 3.80
N PHE A 103 12.46 16.19 4.21
CA PHE A 103 13.72 15.82 3.57
C PHE A 103 14.40 14.61 4.22
N GLN A 104 14.10 14.30 5.48
CA GLN A 104 14.58 13.08 6.14
C GLN A 104 13.87 11.85 5.60
N ASN A 105 12.56 11.93 5.38
CA ASN A 105 11.83 10.92 4.65
C ASN A 105 12.17 10.99 3.16
N ASP A 106 12.18 9.85 2.49
CA ASP A 106 12.40 9.63 1.05
C ASP A 106 11.39 10.35 0.13
N GLY A 107 10.55 11.25 0.67
CA GLY A 107 9.71 12.22 -0.03
C GLY A 107 8.31 11.71 -0.36
N LEU A 108 8.15 10.40 -0.51
CA LEU A 108 6.86 9.77 -0.71
C LEU A 108 6.19 9.46 0.63
N THR A 109 4.90 9.78 0.73
CA THR A 109 4.03 9.38 1.83
C THR A 109 3.52 7.96 1.62
N LEU A 110 3.11 7.27 2.69
CA LEU A 110 2.48 5.95 2.59
C LEU A 110 1.32 5.94 1.59
N LYS A 111 0.44 6.96 1.63
CA LYS A 111 -0.67 7.11 0.68
C LYS A 111 -0.18 7.10 -0.77
N GLN A 112 0.86 7.88 -1.09
CA GLN A 112 1.41 7.94 -2.45
C GLN A 112 1.99 6.60 -2.88
N ARG A 113 2.73 5.92 -2.00
CA ARG A 113 3.26 4.58 -2.30
C ARG A 113 2.15 3.58 -2.62
N LEU A 114 1.06 3.60 -1.86
CA LEU A 114 -0.08 2.71 -2.10
C LEU A 114 -0.75 3.01 -3.44
N ILE A 115 -0.93 4.29 -3.80
CA ILE A 115 -1.45 4.70 -5.11
C ILE A 115 -0.54 4.25 -6.25
N ASP A 116 0.78 4.34 -6.07
CA ASP A 116 1.70 3.83 -7.09
C ASP A 116 1.56 2.33 -7.27
N LEU A 117 1.40 1.57 -6.18
CA LEU A 117 1.16 0.12 -6.25
C LEU A 117 -0.14 -0.22 -6.99
N THR A 118 -1.23 0.54 -6.80
CA THR A 118 -2.48 0.29 -7.56
C THR A 118 -2.28 0.50 -9.06
N LYS A 119 -1.50 1.52 -9.44
CA LYS A 119 -1.18 1.84 -10.83
C LYS A 119 -0.24 0.84 -11.51
N LEU A 120 0.48 0.00 -10.77
CA LEU A 120 1.31 -1.06 -11.34
C LEU A 120 0.50 -2.18 -11.99
N ILE A 121 -0.74 -2.35 -11.52
CA ILE A 121 -1.66 -3.44 -11.85
C ILE A 121 -3.09 -2.89 -12.00
N PRO A 122 -3.33 -1.95 -12.95
CA PRO A 122 -4.61 -1.25 -13.06
C PRO A 122 -5.76 -2.21 -13.36
N ASP A 123 -5.57 -3.19 -14.25
CA ASP A 123 -6.61 -4.15 -14.63
C ASP A 123 -7.19 -4.90 -13.42
N ILE A 124 -6.32 -5.21 -12.46
CA ILE A 124 -6.65 -5.93 -11.23
C ILE A 124 -7.24 -4.97 -10.20
N THR A 125 -6.58 -3.83 -9.98
CA THR A 125 -7.00 -2.91 -8.93
C THR A 125 -8.36 -2.31 -9.26
N ASN A 126 -8.65 -2.06 -10.54
CA ASN A 126 -9.91 -1.50 -11.00
C ASN A 126 -11.09 -2.47 -10.85
N GLN A 127 -10.82 -3.78 -10.80
CA GLN A 127 -11.83 -4.76 -10.40
C GLN A 127 -12.10 -4.65 -8.90
N LEU A 128 -11.05 -4.58 -8.08
CA LEU A 128 -11.13 -4.50 -6.61
C LEU A 128 -11.73 -3.21 -6.08
N ILE A 129 -11.35 -2.09 -6.69
CA ILE A 129 -11.61 -0.73 -6.24
C ILE A 129 -11.75 0.14 -7.49
N ASN A 130 -12.92 0.78 -7.66
CA ASN A 130 -13.13 1.72 -8.75
C ASN A 130 -12.03 2.79 -8.79
N ASP A 131 -11.61 3.20 -9.98
CA ASP A 131 -10.56 4.21 -10.16
C ASP A 131 -10.78 5.47 -9.31
N GLU A 132 -12.03 5.95 -9.24
CA GLU A 132 -12.42 7.12 -8.45
C GLU A 132 -12.27 6.95 -6.93
N ASP A 133 -12.28 5.71 -6.43
CA ASP A 133 -12.21 5.38 -5.01
C ASP A 133 -10.79 4.96 -4.55
N GLN A 134 -9.86 4.68 -5.47
CA GLN A 134 -8.50 4.22 -5.13
C GLN A 134 -7.75 5.21 -4.22
N GLU A 135 -7.90 6.50 -4.50
CA GLU A 135 -7.25 7.54 -3.68
C GLU A 135 -7.83 7.57 -2.26
N LEU A 136 -9.14 7.36 -2.12
CA LEU A 136 -9.82 7.30 -0.83
C LEU A 136 -9.39 6.07 -0.04
N PHE A 137 -9.36 4.90 -0.68
CA PHE A 137 -8.85 3.65 -0.09
C PHE A 137 -7.42 3.82 0.44
N CYS A 138 -6.51 4.34 -0.39
CA CYS A 138 -5.12 4.56 0.00
C CYS A 138 -4.99 5.57 1.15
N ALA A 139 -5.84 6.61 1.17
CA ALA A 139 -5.88 7.59 2.24
C ALA A 139 -6.42 6.99 3.56
N GLU A 140 -7.43 6.12 3.49
CA GLU A 140 -8.01 5.43 4.64
C GLU A 140 -6.99 4.47 5.28
N ILE A 141 -6.25 3.69 4.48
CA ILE A 141 -5.16 2.84 4.98
C ILE A 141 -4.09 3.69 5.67
N ALA A 142 -3.65 4.78 5.04
CA ALA A 142 -2.63 5.65 5.60
C ALA A 142 -3.09 6.31 6.92
N ALA A 143 -4.33 6.76 6.99
CA ALA A 143 -4.92 7.32 8.21
C ALA A 143 -5.00 6.27 9.32
N THR A 144 -5.51 5.08 9.00
CA THR A 144 -5.65 3.96 9.95
C THR A 144 -4.29 3.53 10.50
N ARG A 145 -3.26 3.44 9.64
CA ARG A 145 -1.90 3.14 10.08
C ARG A 145 -1.36 4.21 11.02
N ASN A 146 -1.60 5.49 10.70
CA ASN A 146 -1.15 6.58 11.55
C ASN A 146 -1.84 6.55 12.92
N ASP A 147 -3.13 6.23 13.00
CA ASP A 147 -3.86 6.14 14.27
C ASP A 147 -3.41 4.94 15.12
N PHE A 148 -3.03 3.82 14.52
CA PHE A 148 -2.52 2.68 15.28
C PHE A 148 -1.10 2.86 15.80
N VAL A 149 -0.31 3.75 15.19
CA VAL A 149 1.08 4.01 15.58
C VAL A 149 1.18 5.23 16.50
N HIS A 150 0.34 6.25 16.27
CA HIS A 150 0.31 7.46 17.08
C HIS A 150 -0.87 7.39 18.04
N ASP A 151 -0.59 7.14 19.32
CA ASP A 151 -1.58 7.04 20.40
C ASP A 151 -2.24 8.40 20.68
N LYS A 152 -3.08 8.86 19.75
CA LYS A 152 -3.82 10.10 19.85
C LYS A 152 -5.13 9.84 20.59
N LYS A 153 -5.45 10.69 21.57
CA LYS A 153 -6.73 10.67 22.31
C LYS A 153 -7.96 10.73 21.42
N THR A 154 -7.82 11.24 20.19
CA THR A 154 -8.90 11.38 19.22
C THR A 154 -8.54 10.63 17.95
N LYS A 155 -9.33 9.62 17.59
CA LYS A 155 -9.20 8.92 16.30
C LYS A 155 -9.49 9.86 15.15
N ASN A 156 -8.74 9.72 14.06
CA ASN A 156 -8.99 10.45 12.83
C ASN A 156 -10.31 9.97 12.21
N LYS A 157 -11.18 10.91 11.82
CA LYS A 157 -12.46 10.59 11.14
C LYS A 157 -12.28 9.76 9.87
N LYS A 158 -11.10 9.84 9.24
CA LYS A 158 -10.72 9.12 8.02
C LYS A 158 -10.16 7.71 8.28
N SER A 159 -9.94 7.33 9.54
CA SER A 159 -9.45 6.00 9.88
C SER A 159 -10.58 4.99 9.89
N ALA A 160 -10.25 3.77 9.48
CA ALA A 160 -11.16 2.66 9.48
C ALA A 160 -11.64 2.33 10.89
N LYS A 161 -12.92 2.02 11.00
CA LYS A 161 -13.51 1.39 12.18
C LYS A 161 -13.05 -0.06 12.25
N SER A 162 -13.13 -0.64 13.45
CA SER A 162 -12.74 -2.05 13.66
C SER A 162 -13.50 -3.03 12.75
N GLU A 163 -14.75 -2.72 12.39
CA GLU A 163 -15.60 -3.50 11.48
C GLU A 163 -15.14 -3.42 10.01
N GLU A 164 -14.50 -2.31 9.62
CA GLU A 164 -14.03 -2.03 8.25
C GLU A 164 -12.61 -2.61 8.02
N LEU A 165 -11.89 -2.91 9.11
CA LEU A 165 -10.50 -3.36 9.07
C LEU A 165 -10.27 -4.70 8.33
N PRO A 166 -11.12 -5.73 8.47
CA PRO A 166 -10.99 -6.97 7.69
C PRO A 166 -11.02 -6.72 6.18
N ASP A 167 -11.91 -5.84 5.72
CA ASP A 167 -12.06 -5.52 4.29
C ASP A 167 -10.80 -4.82 3.75
N LEU A 168 -10.24 -3.87 4.51
CA LEU A 168 -8.96 -3.24 4.14
C LEU A 168 -7.79 -4.22 4.10
N ILE A 169 -7.73 -5.15 5.06
CA ILE A 169 -6.69 -6.18 5.10
C ILE A 169 -6.81 -7.10 3.88
N GLU A 170 -8.01 -7.57 3.55
CA GLU A 170 -8.22 -8.44 2.40
C GLU A 170 -7.92 -7.73 1.08
N SER A 171 -8.47 -6.53 0.86
CA SER A 171 -8.24 -5.75 -0.37
C SER A 171 -6.76 -5.43 -0.58
N LEU A 172 -6.05 -4.95 0.45
CA LEU A 172 -4.62 -4.66 0.34
C LEU A 172 -3.80 -5.95 0.13
N SER A 173 -4.24 -7.08 0.72
CA SER A 173 -3.60 -8.38 0.53
C SER A 173 -3.72 -8.88 -0.90
N PHE A 174 -4.86 -8.65 -1.57
CA PHE A 174 -5.02 -8.99 -2.98
C PHE A 174 -4.19 -8.10 -3.89
N ILE A 175 -4.18 -6.78 -3.65
CA ILE A 175 -3.32 -5.84 -4.40
C ILE A 175 -1.85 -6.27 -4.29
N LEU A 176 -1.38 -6.59 -3.08
CA LEU A 176 0.01 -6.97 -2.89
C LEU A 176 0.35 -8.34 -3.51
N GLN A 177 -0.55 -9.33 -3.40
CA GLN A 177 -0.38 -10.62 -4.09
C GLN A 177 -0.33 -10.45 -5.61
N ALA A 178 -1.20 -9.61 -6.16
CA ALA A 178 -1.24 -9.30 -7.59
C ALA A 178 0.06 -8.61 -8.05
N CYS A 179 0.59 -7.68 -7.26
CA CYS A 179 1.91 -7.10 -7.52
C CYS A 179 3.01 -8.17 -7.56
N PHE A 180 3.04 -9.07 -6.58
CA PHE A 180 4.04 -10.16 -6.57
C PHE A 180 3.91 -11.07 -7.79
N LEU A 181 2.69 -11.43 -8.16
CA LEU A 181 2.44 -12.28 -9.33
C LEU A 181 2.88 -11.59 -10.63
N ALA A 182 2.43 -10.36 -10.85
CA ALA A 182 2.66 -9.65 -12.10
C ALA A 182 4.10 -9.14 -12.25
N LYS A 183 4.73 -8.68 -11.16
CA LYS A 183 6.02 -8.00 -11.21
C LYS A 183 7.20 -8.88 -10.85
N GLU A 184 7.01 -9.88 -9.99
CA GLU A 184 8.09 -10.74 -9.53
C GLU A 184 8.04 -12.11 -10.22
N LEU A 185 6.85 -12.73 -10.27
CA LEU A 185 6.69 -14.09 -10.79
C LEU A 185 6.41 -14.17 -12.30
N GLY A 186 6.16 -13.03 -12.94
CA GLY A 186 6.00 -12.94 -14.40
C GLY A 186 4.62 -13.33 -14.92
N PHE A 187 3.59 -13.35 -14.08
CA PHE A 187 2.22 -13.58 -14.51
C PHE A 187 1.73 -12.39 -15.35
N THR A 188 0.97 -12.67 -16.41
CA THR A 188 0.33 -11.63 -17.21
C THR A 188 -0.84 -11.01 -16.45
N SER A 189 -1.26 -9.79 -16.83
CA SER A 189 -2.49 -9.19 -16.30
C SER A 189 -3.70 -10.12 -16.47
N GLU A 190 -3.78 -10.82 -17.61
CA GLU A 190 -4.87 -11.75 -17.91
C GLU A 190 -4.87 -12.94 -16.95
N GLN A 191 -3.72 -13.59 -16.73
CA GLN A 191 -3.60 -14.68 -15.76
C GLN A 191 -4.02 -14.20 -14.37
N CYS A 192 -3.49 -13.07 -13.91
CA CYS A 192 -3.86 -12.51 -12.62
C CYS A 192 -5.37 -12.20 -12.49
N ASN A 193 -5.99 -11.68 -13.55
CA ASN A 193 -7.44 -11.43 -13.58
C ASN A 193 -8.25 -12.73 -13.47
N GLN A 194 -7.85 -13.78 -14.19
CA GLN A 194 -8.50 -15.10 -14.09
C GLN A 194 -8.39 -15.66 -12.67
N LEU A 195 -7.22 -15.50 -12.03
CA LEU A 195 -6.98 -15.94 -10.66
C LEU A 195 -7.87 -15.22 -9.64
N LEU A 196 -8.10 -13.91 -9.82
CA LEU A 196 -8.98 -13.11 -8.97
C LEU A 196 -10.45 -13.48 -9.17
N ASN A 197 -10.88 -13.61 -10.43
CA ASN A 197 -12.28 -13.85 -10.76
C ASN A 197 -12.79 -15.20 -10.27
N ARG A 198 -11.94 -16.23 -10.29
CA ARG A 198 -12.31 -17.56 -9.78
C ARG A 198 -12.18 -17.68 -8.25
N ASN A 199 -11.54 -16.72 -7.56
CA ASN A 199 -11.29 -16.83 -6.13
C ASN A 199 -12.52 -16.34 -5.33
N PRO A 200 -13.23 -17.22 -4.60
CA PRO A 200 -14.47 -16.84 -3.92
C PRO A 200 -14.25 -15.77 -2.85
N ARG A 201 -13.06 -15.72 -2.24
CA ARG A 201 -12.74 -14.66 -1.27
C ARG A 201 -12.62 -13.31 -1.94
N CYS A 202 -11.99 -13.24 -3.12
CA CYS A 202 -11.93 -11.98 -3.88
C CYS A 202 -13.33 -11.51 -4.24
N GLN A 203 -14.18 -12.39 -4.76
CA GLN A 203 -15.57 -12.06 -5.10
C GLN A 203 -16.36 -11.56 -3.89
N TYR A 204 -16.20 -12.20 -2.74
CA TYR A 204 -16.84 -11.76 -1.50
C TYR A 204 -16.31 -10.39 -1.01
N THR A 205 -14.99 -10.17 -1.05
CA THR A 205 -14.39 -8.88 -0.68
C THR A 205 -14.84 -7.77 -1.64
N LEU A 206 -14.97 -8.06 -2.93
CA LEU A 206 -15.49 -7.13 -3.95
C LEU A 206 -16.90 -6.65 -3.60
N GLU A 207 -17.82 -7.59 -3.36
CA GLU A 207 -19.21 -7.29 -3.00
C GLU A 207 -19.30 -6.48 -1.69
N ARG A 208 -18.51 -6.86 -0.68
CA ARG A 208 -18.48 -6.15 0.60
C ARG A 208 -17.88 -4.76 0.51
N TYR A 209 -16.80 -4.59 -0.25
CA TYR A 209 -16.11 -3.31 -0.32
C TYR A 209 -16.97 -2.27 -1.04
N GLN A 210 -17.75 -2.66 -2.05
CA GLN A 210 -18.76 -1.80 -2.66
C GLN A 210 -19.77 -1.28 -1.62
N TYR A 211 -20.26 -2.15 -0.73
CA TYR A 211 -21.14 -1.76 0.38
C TYR A 211 -20.47 -0.79 1.37
N THR A 212 -19.20 -1.05 1.72
CA THR A 212 -18.42 -0.17 2.61
C THR A 212 -18.19 1.20 1.97
N LEU A 213 -17.86 1.25 0.67
CA LEU A 213 -17.67 2.49 -0.09
C LEU A 213 -18.95 3.34 -0.15
N GLU A 214 -20.13 2.73 -0.35
CA GLU A 214 -21.39 3.47 -0.28
C GLU A 214 -21.61 4.13 1.09
N ARG A 215 -21.21 3.47 2.18
CA ARG A 215 -21.28 4.04 3.53
C ARG A 215 -20.26 5.16 3.73
N VAL A 216 -19.04 5.02 3.20
CA VAL A 216 -18.00 6.07 3.24
C VAL A 216 -18.42 7.29 2.41
N ARG A 217 -18.98 7.08 1.21
CA ARG A 217 -19.58 8.14 0.37
C ARG A 217 -20.69 8.88 1.12
N LYS A 218 -21.59 8.16 1.79
CA LYS A 218 -22.64 8.76 2.63
C LYS A 218 -22.10 9.59 3.79
N LYS A 219 -21.00 9.17 4.47
CA LYS A 219 -20.33 10.00 5.49
C LYS A 219 -19.86 11.35 4.91
N LYS A 220 -19.37 11.38 3.66
CA LYS A 220 -18.91 12.60 2.98
C LYS A 220 -20.06 13.57 2.65
N TYR A 221 -21.24 13.07 2.32
CA TYR A 221 -22.44 13.90 2.06
C TYR A 221 -23.03 14.53 3.34
N PHE A 222 -22.84 13.91 4.51
CA PHE A 222 -23.28 14.48 5.80
C PHE A 222 -22.31 15.50 6.41
N ASP A 223 -21.05 15.54 5.95
CA ASP A 223 -20.02 16.49 6.41
C ASP A 223 -19.86 17.71 5.47
N CYS A 224 -20.71 17.86 4.43
CA CYS A 224 -20.78 19.10 3.65
C CYS A 224 -21.56 20.14 4.47
N PRO A 225 -20.99 21.33 4.79
CA PRO A 225 -21.75 22.35 5.48
C PRO A 225 -22.96 22.68 4.60
N LYS A 226 -24.16 22.58 5.17
CA LYS A 226 -25.34 23.19 4.58
C LYS A 226 -25.09 24.70 4.63
N GLU A 227 -24.46 25.23 3.58
CA GLU A 227 -24.45 26.67 3.36
C GLU A 227 -25.89 27.10 3.08
N ASN A 228 -26.47 27.72 4.11
CA ASN A 228 -27.56 28.70 4.14
C ASN A 228 -28.50 28.74 2.92
N LEU A 229 -29.72 28.24 3.12
CA LEU A 229 -30.95 28.84 2.58
C LEU A 229 -31.53 29.80 3.63
#